data_AF-A0A832DQP4-F1
#
_entry.id   AF-A0A832DQP4-F1
#
_cell.length_a   1.000
_cell.length_b   1.000
_cell.length_c   1.000
_cell.angle_alpha   90.00
_cell.angle_beta   90.00
_cell.angle_gamma   90.00
#
_symmetry.space_group_name_H-M   'P 1'
#
loop_
_entity.id
_entity.type
_entity.pdbx_description
1 polymer ?
#
loop_
_entity_poly.entity_id
_entity_poly.type
_entity_poly.pdbx_seq_one_letter_code
_entity_poly.pdbx_strand_id
1 'polypeptide(L)'
;MSNLFKFETLKRDFLNSLSQNQLQLLKDISLYSSCITDFLFRHPEELFYIENSLNQPLLGRDKLIQESLQLLTIPRDDEFISKLTYFKMKHFSRIVAKDIYKKHSLIELTEEYSYLADACFEVAYRRAYKKNVEKYGTPLEEDTG
;
A
#
# COMPACT_ATOMS: atom_id res chain seq x y z
N MET A 1 -22.47 -16.93 11.80
CA MET A 1 -23.12 -15.67 12.26
C MET A 1 -22.29 -14.91 13.28
N SER A 2 -21.54 -15.55 14.18
CA SER A 2 -20.70 -14.86 15.20
C SER A 2 -19.62 -13.91 14.64
N ASN A 3 -18.94 -14.28 13.55
CA ASN A 3 -17.89 -13.43 12.94
C ASN A 3 -18.44 -12.18 12.23
N LEU A 4 -19.66 -12.23 11.69
CA LEU A 4 -20.32 -11.09 11.05
C LEU A 4 -20.70 -10.03 12.10
N PHE A 5 -21.32 -10.45 13.20
CA PHE A 5 -21.63 -9.54 14.31
C PHE A 5 -20.36 -8.91 14.89
N LYS A 6 -19.28 -9.67 15.07
CA LYS A 6 -18.00 -9.13 15.56
C LYS A 6 -17.38 -8.10 14.60
N PHE A 7 -17.52 -8.32 13.29
CA PHE A 7 -17.05 -7.40 12.25
C PHE A 7 -17.90 -6.13 12.20
N GLU A 8 -19.23 -6.25 12.33
CA GLU A 8 -20.15 -5.11 12.39
C GLU A 8 -19.98 -4.27 13.67
N THR A 9 -19.78 -4.91 14.83
CA THR A 9 -19.50 -4.18 16.08
C THR A 9 -18.15 -3.46 16.01
N LEU A 10 -17.13 -4.10 15.42
CA LEU A 10 -15.82 -3.46 15.24
C LEU A 10 -15.92 -2.20 14.37
N LYS A 11 -16.76 -2.20 13.33
CA LYS A 11 -17.02 -1.01 12.52
C LYS A 11 -17.70 0.10 13.31
N ARG A 12 -18.68 -0.23 14.16
CA ARG A 12 -19.39 0.77 14.98
C ARG A 12 -18.47 1.42 16.02
N ASP A 13 -17.71 0.61 16.75
CA ASP A 13 -16.78 1.10 17.76
C ASP A 13 -15.66 1.93 17.14
N PHE A 14 -15.13 1.46 16.00
CA PHE A 14 -14.17 2.23 15.19
C PHE A 14 -14.72 3.60 14.81
N LEU A 15 -15.89 3.67 14.17
CA LEU A 15 -16.49 4.95 13.76
C LEU A 15 -16.75 5.90 14.94
N ASN A 16 -17.15 5.39 16.11
CA ASN A 16 -17.38 6.18 17.31
C ASN A 16 -16.08 6.72 17.93
N SER A 17 -14.94 6.07 17.68
CA SER A 17 -13.63 6.49 18.18
C SER A 17 -12.94 7.56 17.34
N LEU A 18 -13.44 7.83 16.13
CA LEU A 18 -12.81 8.75 15.20
C LEU A 18 -13.00 10.22 15.61
N SER A 19 -11.96 11.02 15.39
CA SER A 19 -12.08 12.48 15.46
C SER A 19 -12.94 13.02 14.31
N GLN A 20 -13.38 14.28 14.41
CA GLN A 20 -14.14 14.94 13.34
C GLN A 20 -13.37 14.95 12.00
N ASN A 21 -12.05 15.17 12.06
CA ASN A 21 -11.20 15.20 10.87
C ASN A 21 -11.07 13.81 10.24
N GLN A 22 -10.89 12.77 11.06
CA GLN A 22 -10.79 11.38 10.60
C GLN A 22 -12.08 10.89 9.97
N LEU A 23 -13.22 11.24 10.58
CA LEU A 23 -14.52 10.92 10.03
C LEU A 23 -14.74 11.62 8.69
N GLN A 24 -14.33 12.88 8.56
CA GLN A 24 -14.41 13.61 7.29
C GLN A 24 -13.50 12.98 6.22
N LEU A 25 -12.25 12.66 6.55
CA LEU A 25 -11.33 11.96 5.67
C LEU A 25 -11.91 10.62 5.18
N LEU A 26 -12.46 9.82 6.10
CA LEU A 26 -13.08 8.54 5.76
C LEU A 26 -14.29 8.73 4.83
N LYS A 27 -15.14 9.72 5.09
CA LYS A 27 -16.28 10.06 4.22
C LYS A 27 -15.83 10.44 2.83
N ASP A 28 -14.84 11.33 2.72
CA ASP A 28 -14.33 11.78 1.43
C ASP A 28 -13.76 10.59 0.66
N ILE A 29 -12.84 9.82 1.25
CA ILE A 29 -12.30 8.60 0.63
C ILE A 29 -13.41 7.64 0.19
N SER A 30 -14.46 7.48 1.00
CA SER A 30 -15.60 6.62 0.68
C SER A 30 -16.40 7.08 -0.53
N LEU A 31 -16.50 8.38 -0.76
CA LEU A 31 -17.15 8.93 -1.94
C LEU A 31 -16.32 8.69 -3.21
N TYR A 32 -14.99 8.71 -3.10
CA TYR A 32 -14.08 8.54 -4.26
C TYR A 32 -13.76 7.07 -4.58
N SER A 33 -13.63 6.19 -3.58
CA SER A 33 -13.19 4.80 -3.80
C SER A 33 -13.73 3.80 -2.77
N SER A 34 -14.58 2.89 -3.23
CA SER A 34 -15.02 1.74 -2.42
C SER A 34 -13.88 0.78 -2.08
N CYS A 35 -12.91 0.60 -2.99
CA CYS A 35 -11.77 -0.28 -2.77
C CYS A 35 -10.89 0.18 -1.59
N ILE A 36 -10.57 1.48 -1.53
CA ILE A 36 -9.79 2.04 -0.42
C ILE A 36 -10.61 2.00 0.88
N THR A 37 -11.92 2.22 0.79
CA THR A 37 -12.82 2.13 1.93
C THR A 37 -12.82 0.74 2.55
N ASP A 38 -12.95 -0.30 1.72
CA ASP A 38 -12.86 -1.69 2.18
C ASP A 38 -11.48 -2.02 2.76
N PHE A 39 -10.42 -1.42 2.21
CA PHE A 39 -9.07 -1.54 2.76
C PHE A 39 -8.98 -0.91 4.17
N LEU A 40 -9.50 0.30 4.37
CA LEU A 40 -9.52 0.99 5.66
C LEU A 40 -10.36 0.24 6.70
N PHE A 41 -11.49 -0.35 6.32
CA PHE A 41 -12.28 -1.17 7.26
C PHE A 41 -11.59 -2.48 7.63
N ARG A 42 -10.67 -2.99 6.80
CA ARG A 42 -9.82 -4.15 7.12
C ARG A 42 -8.56 -3.77 7.90
N HIS A 43 -8.10 -2.53 7.74
CA HIS A 43 -6.88 -1.97 8.35
C HIS A 43 -7.16 -0.57 8.92
N PRO A 44 -7.92 -0.46 10.03
CA PRO A 44 -8.36 0.82 10.58
C PRO A 44 -7.21 1.77 10.97
N GLU A 45 -6.05 1.21 11.35
CA GLU A 45 -4.82 1.93 11.67
C GLU A 45 -4.32 2.81 10.51
N GLU A 46 -4.62 2.43 9.27
CA GLU A 46 -4.16 3.15 8.09
C GLU A 46 -4.86 4.49 7.91
N LEU A 47 -6.06 4.68 8.47
CA LEU A 47 -6.71 5.98 8.44
C LEU A 47 -5.87 7.05 9.16
N PHE A 48 -5.27 6.68 10.30
CA PHE A 48 -4.40 7.56 11.08
C PHE A 48 -3.08 7.83 10.33
N TYR A 49 -2.52 6.82 9.68
CA TYR A 49 -1.34 6.99 8.82
C TYR A 49 -1.62 7.97 7.68
N ILE A 50 -2.74 7.81 6.98
CA ILE A 50 -3.13 8.69 5.87
C ILE A 50 -3.33 10.12 6.37
N GLU A 51 -4.11 10.32 7.44
CA GLU A 51 -4.35 11.64 8.02
C GLU A 51 -3.04 12.36 8.36
N ASN A 52 -2.14 11.68 9.07
CA ASN A 52 -0.83 12.21 9.45
C ASN A 52 0.06 12.53 8.25
N SER A 53 -0.09 11.79 7.16
CA SER A 53 0.71 11.96 5.94
C SER A 53 0.21 13.09 5.01
N LEU A 54 -1.03 13.59 5.20
CA LEU A 54 -1.65 14.57 4.29
C LEU A 54 -0.75 15.80 4.06
N ASN A 55 -0.18 16.33 5.13
CA ASN A 55 0.66 17.55 5.10
C ASN A 55 2.18 17.25 5.02
N GLN A 56 2.58 15.97 4.91
CA GLN A 56 3.97 15.59 4.74
C GLN A 56 4.38 15.61 3.26
N PRO A 57 5.67 15.71 2.91
CA PRO A 57 6.10 15.56 1.52
C PRO A 57 5.80 14.16 0.96
N LEU A 58 5.84 14.04 -0.36
CA LEU A 58 5.84 12.75 -1.05
C LEU A 58 7.09 11.93 -0.63
N LEU A 59 7.00 10.60 -0.69
CA LEU A 59 8.09 9.73 -0.28
C LEU A 59 9.20 9.70 -1.32
N GLY A 60 8.82 9.72 -2.61
CA GLY A 60 9.73 9.55 -3.71
C GLY A 60 10.19 8.11 -3.89
N ARG A 61 10.91 7.88 -4.99
CA ARG A 61 11.33 6.57 -5.48
C ARG A 61 12.14 5.76 -4.46
N ASP A 62 13.22 6.34 -3.96
CA ASP A 62 14.19 5.59 -3.17
C ASP A 62 13.59 5.08 -1.85
N LYS A 63 12.78 5.91 -1.18
CA LYS A 63 12.11 5.50 0.07
C LYS A 63 11.10 4.40 -0.16
N LEU A 64 10.30 4.49 -1.23
CA LEU A 64 9.33 3.46 -1.57
C LEU A 64 10.00 2.12 -1.90
N ILE A 65 11.10 2.14 -2.65
CA ILE A 65 11.90 0.94 -2.93
C ILE A 65 12.51 0.39 -1.65
N GLN A 66 13.13 1.22 -0.81
CA GLN A 66 13.73 0.78 0.45
C GLN A 66 12.69 0.13 1.38
N GLU A 67 11.49 0.70 1.49
CA GLU A 67 10.40 0.13 2.27
C GLU A 67 9.90 -1.19 1.66
N SER A 68 9.74 -1.27 0.34
CA SER A 68 9.27 -2.50 -0.32
C SER A 68 10.26 -3.65 -0.19
N LEU A 69 11.57 -3.38 -0.23
CA LEU A 69 12.61 -4.40 -0.08
C LEU A 69 12.57 -5.11 1.27
N GLN A 70 11.99 -4.50 2.32
CA GLN A 70 11.79 -5.16 3.61
C GLN A 70 10.91 -6.42 3.50
N LEU A 71 10.03 -6.48 2.50
CA LEU A 71 9.15 -7.62 2.25
C LEU A 71 9.91 -8.87 1.78
N LEU A 72 11.16 -8.75 1.33
CA LEU A 72 11.99 -9.91 0.96
C LEU A 72 12.31 -10.83 2.15
N THR A 73 12.14 -10.35 3.38
CA THR A 73 12.31 -11.14 4.60
C THR A 73 11.19 -12.17 4.80
N ILE A 74 10.05 -12.01 4.13
CA ILE A 74 8.90 -12.89 4.27
C ILE A 74 9.17 -14.20 3.52
N PRO A 75 9.20 -15.36 4.19
CA PRO A 75 9.61 -16.61 3.53
C PRO A 75 8.49 -17.18 2.65
N ARG A 76 7.23 -17.12 3.09
CA ARG A 76 6.11 -17.76 2.40
C ARG A 76 5.52 -16.87 1.29
N ASP A 77 5.18 -17.47 0.16
CA ASP A 77 4.67 -16.74 -1.01
C ASP A 77 3.28 -16.14 -0.78
N ASP A 78 2.37 -16.86 -0.13
CA ASP A 78 1.02 -16.39 0.18
C ASP A 78 1.04 -15.17 1.10
N GLU A 79 1.91 -15.20 2.11
CA GLU A 79 2.14 -14.08 3.00
C GLU A 79 2.82 -12.91 2.27
N PHE A 80 3.81 -13.18 1.42
CA PHE A 80 4.48 -12.15 0.63
C PHE A 80 3.50 -11.41 -0.28
N ILE A 81 2.66 -12.14 -1.02
CA ILE A 81 1.64 -11.56 -1.91
C ILE A 81 0.66 -10.70 -1.12
N SER A 82 0.23 -11.19 0.05
CA SER A 82 -0.68 -10.45 0.94
C SER A 82 -0.04 -9.16 1.44
N LYS A 83 1.23 -9.20 1.86
CA LYS A 83 1.97 -8.03 2.35
C LYS A 83 2.32 -7.04 1.25
N LEU A 84 2.67 -7.51 0.05
CA LEU A 84 2.88 -6.65 -1.12
C LEU A 84 1.57 -5.94 -1.53
N THR A 85 0.44 -6.66 -1.48
CA THR A 85 -0.88 -6.07 -1.75
C THR A 85 -1.22 -5.00 -0.72
N TYR A 86 -0.97 -5.27 0.56
CA TYR A 86 -1.16 -4.29 1.63
C TYR A 86 -0.23 -3.07 1.46
N PHE A 87 1.05 -3.27 1.16
CA PHE A 87 2.02 -2.20 0.88
C PHE A 87 1.53 -1.29 -0.25
N LYS A 88 1.09 -1.87 -1.37
CA LYS A 88 0.52 -1.13 -2.49
C LYS A 88 -0.70 -0.33 -2.05
N MET A 89 -1.63 -0.95 -1.33
CA MET A 89 -2.87 -0.28 -0.92
C MET A 89 -2.62 0.86 0.08
N LYS A 90 -1.70 0.66 1.03
CA LYS A 90 -1.29 1.66 2.01
C LYS A 90 -0.73 2.93 1.35
N HIS A 91 0.17 2.78 0.39
CA HIS A 91 0.76 3.94 -0.28
C HIS A 91 -0.17 4.55 -1.32
N PHE A 92 -0.96 3.73 -2.01
CA PHE A 92 -1.96 4.23 -2.95
C PHE A 92 -3.05 5.05 -2.25
N SER A 93 -3.55 4.60 -1.10
CA SER A 93 -4.55 5.34 -0.33
C SER A 93 -4.02 6.69 0.16
N ARG A 94 -2.75 6.76 0.57
CA ARG A 94 -2.05 8.01 0.90
C ARG A 94 -1.99 8.97 -0.30
N ILE A 95 -1.63 8.48 -1.49
CA ILE A 95 -1.55 9.29 -2.71
C ILE A 95 -2.94 9.84 -3.06
N VAL A 96 -3.98 8.98 -3.05
CA VAL A 96 -5.35 9.38 -3.34
C VAL A 96 -5.88 10.39 -2.33
N ALA A 97 -5.59 10.23 -1.04
CA ALA A 97 -6.00 11.20 -0.04
C ALA A 97 -5.35 12.58 -0.28
N LYS A 98 -4.07 12.62 -0.70
CA LYS A 98 -3.40 13.87 -1.07
C LYS A 98 -4.02 14.52 -2.31
N ASP A 99 -4.49 13.73 -3.27
CA ASP A 99 -5.22 14.21 -4.46
C ASP A 99 -6.56 14.84 -4.08
N ILE A 100 -7.38 14.12 -3.31
CA ILE A 100 -8.70 14.59 -2.82
C ILE A 100 -8.57 15.94 -2.09
N TYR A 101 -7.57 16.07 -1.23
CA TYR A 101 -7.32 17.28 -0.45
C TYR A 101 -6.40 18.29 -1.16
N LYS A 102 -6.08 18.08 -2.44
CA LYS A 102 -5.25 18.96 -3.29
C LYS A 102 -3.94 19.39 -2.63
N LYS A 103 -3.26 18.44 -1.98
CA LYS A 103 -2.01 18.68 -1.23
C LYS A 103 -0.77 18.79 -2.12
N HIS A 104 -0.84 18.21 -3.32
CA HIS A 104 0.20 18.25 -4.34
C HIS A 104 -0.44 18.42 -5.72
N SER A 105 0.37 18.78 -6.72
CA SER A 105 -0.10 18.81 -8.10
C SER A 105 -0.36 17.40 -8.64
N LEU A 106 -1.24 17.30 -9.63
CA LEU A 106 -1.54 16.03 -10.29
C LEU A 106 -0.26 15.37 -10.85
N ILE A 107 0.65 16.16 -11.43
CA ILE A 107 1.91 15.68 -12.01
C ILE A 107 2.76 14.98 -10.95
N GLU A 108 2.99 15.64 -9.81
CA GLU A 108 3.76 15.05 -8.70
C GLU A 108 3.10 13.77 -8.16
N LEU A 109 1.77 13.73 -8.08
CA LEU A 109 1.04 12.56 -7.61
C LEU A 109 1.10 11.39 -8.60
N THR A 110 1.04 11.66 -9.90
CA THR A 110 1.21 10.64 -10.94
C THR A 110 2.64 10.08 -10.98
N GLU A 111 3.63 10.92 -10.69
CA GLU A 111 5.03 10.50 -10.56
C GLU A 111 5.21 9.60 -9.32
N GLU A 112 4.71 10.02 -8.16
CA GLU A 112 4.72 9.20 -6.94
C GLU A 112 4.01 7.85 -7.14
N TYR A 113 2.90 7.83 -7.88
CA TYR A 113 2.20 6.59 -8.21
C TYR A 113 3.04 5.68 -9.11
N SER A 114 3.80 6.24 -10.05
CA SER A 114 4.75 5.49 -10.87
C SER A 114 5.88 4.92 -10.02
N TYR A 115 6.41 5.69 -9.06
CA TYR A 115 7.39 5.19 -8.10
C TYR A 115 6.87 4.06 -7.21
N LEU A 116 5.59 4.08 -6.84
CA LEU A 116 4.96 2.97 -6.13
C LEU A 116 4.91 1.70 -7.00
N ALA A 117 4.62 1.84 -8.29
CA ALA A 117 4.65 0.73 -9.22
C ALA A 117 6.07 0.14 -9.37
N ASP A 118 7.08 0.99 -9.54
CA ASP A 118 8.50 0.60 -9.55
C ASP A 118 8.88 -0.19 -8.29
N ALA A 119 8.52 0.32 -7.11
CA ALA A 119 8.83 -0.33 -5.84
C ALA A 119 8.17 -1.70 -5.69
N CYS A 120 6.92 -1.84 -6.15
CA CYS A 120 6.22 -3.13 -6.15
C CYS A 120 6.83 -4.12 -7.16
N PHE A 121 7.22 -3.62 -8.34
CA PHE A 121 7.87 -4.42 -9.38
C PHE A 121 9.23 -4.93 -8.92
N GLU A 122 10.08 -4.04 -8.39
CA GLU A 122 11.45 -4.35 -7.97
C GLU A 122 11.48 -5.48 -6.92
N VAL A 123 10.62 -5.40 -5.90
CA VAL A 123 10.57 -6.42 -4.85
C VAL A 123 10.04 -7.76 -5.37
N ALA A 124 9.03 -7.74 -6.25
CA ALA A 124 8.49 -8.94 -6.87
C ALA A 124 9.52 -9.61 -7.78
N TYR A 125 10.22 -8.82 -8.59
CA TYR A 125 11.31 -9.26 -9.45
C TYR A 125 12.43 -9.92 -8.65
N ARG A 126 12.97 -9.24 -7.63
CA ARG A 126 14.05 -9.79 -6.79
C ARG A 126 13.68 -11.10 -6.12
N ARG A 127 12.45 -11.20 -5.61
CA ARG A 127 11.94 -12.45 -5.04
C ARG A 127 11.90 -13.56 -6.08
N ALA A 128 11.27 -13.30 -7.23
CA ALA A 128 11.14 -14.28 -8.30
C ALA A 128 12.52 -14.71 -8.82
N TYR A 129 13.44 -13.77 -9.02
CA TYR A 129 14.80 -14.05 -9.48
C TYR A 129 15.54 -14.94 -8.48
N LYS A 130 15.57 -14.59 -7.20
CA LYS A 130 16.20 -15.41 -6.15
C LYS A 130 15.67 -16.85 -6.16
N LYS A 131 14.34 -17.00 -6.23
CA LYS A 131 13.69 -18.32 -6.23
C LYS A 131 14.03 -19.15 -7.47
N ASN A 132 14.19 -18.50 -8.63
CA ASN A 132 14.61 -19.17 -9.86
C ASN A 132 16.09 -19.55 -9.82
N VAL A 133 16.97 -18.68 -9.31
CA VAL A 133 18.40 -18.98 -9.15
C VAL A 133 18.61 -20.16 -8.20
N GLU A 134 17.89 -20.22 -7.08
CA GLU A 134 17.94 -21.36 -6.15
C GLU A 134 17.51 -22.68 -6.80
N LYS A 135 16.59 -22.64 -7.77
CA LYS A 135 16.02 -23.83 -8.41
C LYS A 135 16.78 -24.26 -9.67
N TYR A 136 17.28 -23.30 -10.44
CA TYR A 136 17.81 -23.52 -11.79
C TYR A 136 19.26 -23.09 -11.96
N GLY A 137 19.87 -22.45 -10.95
CA GLY A 137 21.19 -21.84 -11.04
C GLY A 137 21.15 -20.43 -11.62
N THR A 138 22.31 -19.77 -11.66
CA THR A 138 22.44 -18.43 -12.25
C THR A 138 22.37 -18.54 -13.78
N PRO A 139 21.59 -17.67 -14.46
CA PRO A 139 21.59 -17.61 -15.92
C PRO A 139 23.01 -17.45 -16.46
N LEU A 140 23.38 -18.29 -17.42
CA LEU A 140 24.60 -18.13 -18.20
C LEU A 140 24.25 -17.27 -19.42
N GLU A 141 25.04 -16.23 -19.70
CA GLU A 141 24.94 -15.55 -20.98
C GLU A 141 25.39 -16.53 -22.07
N GLU A 142 24.56 -16.76 -23.10
CA GLU A 142 25.07 -17.30 -24.34
C GLU A 142 25.93 -16.21 -24.97
N ASP A 143 27.23 -16.47 -25.08
CA ASP A 143 28.21 -15.67 -25.81
C ASP A 143 27.72 -15.58 -27.27
N THR A 144 26.89 -14.59 -27.55
CA THR A 144 26.44 -14.25 -28.89
C THR A 144 27.53 -13.36 -29.48
N GLY A 145 28.59 -14.03 -29.94
CA GLY A 145 29.66 -13.42 -30.73
C GLY A 145 29.17 -12.80 -32.04
#